data_AF-A0AA43RXF2-F1
#
_entry.id   AF-A0AA43RXF2-F1
#
_cell.length_a   1.000
_cell.length_b   1.000
_cell.length_c   1.000
_cell.angle_alpha   90.00
_cell.angle_beta   90.00
_cell.angle_gamma   90.00
#
_symmetry.space_group_name_H-M   'P 1'
#
loop_
_entity.id
_entity.type
_entity.pdbx_description
1 polymer ?
#
loop_
_entity_poly.entity_id
_entity_poly.type
_entity_poly.pdbx_seq_one_letter_code
_entity_poly.pdbx_strand_id
1 'polypeptide(L)'
;MGYQTLHKIIYRLQINKFRKESTTIISLTNTKTNTIAHMSDYNLNYYLPELVVGDVLNLTTQVPVVYMLESIAKKVYSYSKD
;
A
#
# COMPACT_ATOMS: atom_id res chain seq x y z
N MET A 1 21.83 -3.64 -2.24
CA MET A 1 21.57 -2.45 -1.39
C MET A 1 21.07 -1.22 -2.15
N GLY A 2 21.47 -0.98 -3.42
CA GLY A 2 21.09 0.25 -4.16
C GLY A 2 19.63 0.37 -4.60
N TYR A 3 19.02 -0.69 -5.14
CA TYR A 3 17.68 -0.62 -5.74
C TYR A 3 16.55 -0.34 -4.72
N GLN A 4 16.57 -1.04 -3.58
CA GLN A 4 15.58 -0.85 -2.50
C GLN A 4 15.60 0.56 -1.90
N THR A 5 16.76 1.23 -1.93
CA THR A 5 16.90 2.60 -1.44
C THR A 5 16.29 3.60 -2.42
N LEU A 6 16.50 3.39 -3.73
CA LEU A 6 15.92 4.24 -4.78
C LEU A 6 14.39 4.17 -4.77
N HIS A 7 13.83 2.98 -4.61
CA HIS A 7 12.38 2.76 -4.56
C HIS A 7 11.73 3.53 -3.40
N LYS A 8 12.37 3.54 -2.22
CA LYS A 8 11.92 4.34 -1.07
C LYS A 8 11.95 5.84 -1.34
N ILE A 9 12.96 6.34 -2.07
CA ILE A 9 13.04 7.77 -2.43
C ILE A 9 11.89 8.16 -3.36
N ILE A 10 11.60 7.34 -4.38
CA ILE A 10 10.51 7.60 -5.33
C ILE A 10 9.16 7.68 -4.62
N TYR A 11 8.84 6.70 -3.76
CA TYR A 11 7.59 6.73 -3.00
C TYR A 11 7.48 7.94 -2.08
N ARG A 12 8.58 8.35 -1.45
CA ARG A 12 8.61 9.57 -0.62
C ARG A 12 8.30 10.82 -1.43
N LEU A 13 8.88 10.95 -2.63
CA LEU A 13 8.62 12.09 -3.51
C LEU A 13 7.15 12.13 -3.95
N GLN A 14 6.58 10.98 -4.30
CA GLN A 14 5.18 10.87 -4.73
C GLN A 14 4.21 11.21 -3.58
N ILE A 15 4.41 10.63 -2.39
CA ILE A 15 3.58 10.91 -1.22
C ILE A 15 3.67 12.39 -0.83
N ASN A 16 4.87 12.97 -0.86
CA ASN A 16 5.05 14.40 -0.57
C ASN A 16 4.34 15.30 -1.59
N LYS A 17 4.24 14.89 -2.85
CA LYS A 17 3.44 15.62 -3.85
C LYS A 17 1.95 15.60 -3.47
N PHE A 18 1.39 14.43 -3.16
CA PHE A 18 -0.02 14.32 -2.75
C PHE A 18 -0.34 15.09 -1.48
N ARG A 19 0.59 15.10 -0.51
CA ARG A 19 0.44 15.91 0.71
C ARG A 19 0.38 17.41 0.43
N LYS A 20 1.13 17.91 -0.55
CA LYS A 20 1.05 19.33 -0.98
C LYS A 20 -0.29 19.69 -1.61
N GLU A 21 -0.99 18.69 -2.15
CA GLU A 21 -2.30 18.82 -2.78
C GLU A 21 -3.45 18.54 -1.80
N SER A 22 -3.19 18.50 -0.47
CA SER A 22 -4.18 18.23 0.57
C SER A 22 -4.98 16.93 0.35
N THR A 23 -4.38 15.95 -0.31
CA THR A 23 -5.01 14.65 -0.59
C THR A 23 -4.91 13.74 0.63
N THR A 24 -6.01 13.06 1.00
CA THR A 24 -5.98 11.98 1.98
C THR A 24 -5.32 10.74 1.39
N ILE A 25 -4.30 10.21 2.07
CA ILE A 25 -3.47 9.10 1.61
C ILE A 25 -3.79 7.87 2.45
N ILE A 26 -4.36 6.86 1.79
CA ILE A 26 -4.59 5.53 2.37
C ILE A 26 -3.59 4.55 1.74
N SER A 27 -2.83 3.84 2.57
CA SER A 27 -1.88 2.82 2.11
C SER A 27 -2.37 1.40 2.41
N LEU A 28 -2.15 0.49 1.47
CA LEU A 28 -2.32 -0.96 1.66
C LEU A 28 -0.93 -1.59 1.74
N THR A 29 -0.57 -2.21 2.87
CA THR A 29 0.79 -2.73 3.07
C THR A 29 0.82 -4.07 3.80
N ASN A 30 1.85 -4.88 3.54
CA ASN A 30 1.96 -6.17 4.20
C ASN A 30 2.25 -6.04 5.71
N THR A 31 2.97 -4.98 6.09
CA THR A 31 3.38 -4.70 7.46
C THR A 31 3.16 -3.22 7.79
N LYS A 32 2.90 -2.92 9.06
CA LYS A 32 2.85 -1.54 9.57
C LYS A 32 4.19 -0.81 9.62
N THR A 33 5.33 -1.50 9.47
CA THR A 33 6.67 -0.95 9.78
C THR A 33 7.46 -0.48 8.56
N ASN A 34 6.80 0.03 7.52
CA ASN A 34 7.47 0.49 6.30
C ASN A 34 7.27 2.00 6.07
N THR A 35 8.08 2.58 5.18
CA THR A 35 8.08 4.02 4.89
C THR A 35 6.71 4.54 4.45
N ILE A 36 5.99 3.81 3.59
CA ILE A 36 4.67 4.25 3.09
C ILE A 36 3.66 4.23 4.22
N ALA A 37 3.63 3.15 5.03
CA ALA A 37 2.74 3.01 6.17
C ALA A 37 2.89 4.12 7.21
N HIS A 38 4.09 4.70 7.36
CA HIS A 38 4.35 5.81 8.26
C HIS A 38 4.05 7.20 7.67
N MET A 39 3.95 7.30 6.34
CA MET A 39 3.74 8.58 5.65
C MET A 39 2.30 8.78 5.15
N SER A 40 1.48 7.73 5.18
CA SER A 40 0.05 7.80 4.88
C SER A 40 -0.75 8.31 6.08
N ASP A 41 -1.94 8.87 5.81
CA ASP A 41 -2.89 9.27 6.86
C ASP A 41 -3.54 8.04 7.50
N TYR A 42 -3.79 7.01 6.70
CA TYR A 42 -4.32 5.73 7.14
C TYR A 42 -3.55 4.58 6.50
N ASN A 43 -3.21 3.55 7.28
CA ASN A 43 -2.56 2.34 6.77
C ASN A 43 -3.39 1.09 7.09
N LEU A 44 -3.83 0.39 6.04
CA LEU A 44 -4.47 -0.92 6.14
C LEU A 44 -3.40 -1.99 5.92
N ASN A 45 -3.18 -2.82 6.94
CA ASN A 45 -2.20 -3.90 6.92
C ASN A 45 -2.85 -5.27 6.70
N TYR A 46 -2.19 -6.14 5.94
CA TYR A 46 -2.71 -7.47 5.59
C TYR A 46 -1.89 -8.69 6.03
N TYR A 47 -0.65 -8.49 6.53
CA TYR A 47 0.19 -9.51 7.20
C TYR A 47 0.20 -10.91 6.56
N LEU A 48 0.49 -10.98 5.26
CA LEU A 48 0.80 -12.22 4.57
C LEU A 48 2.25 -12.65 4.76
N PRO A 49 2.51 -13.96 4.92
CA PRO A 49 3.85 -14.52 4.77
C PRO A 49 4.40 -14.22 3.37
N GLU A 50 5.65 -13.76 3.30
CA GLU A 50 6.31 -13.51 2.02
C GLU A 50 6.84 -14.82 1.42
N LEU A 51 6.61 -15.00 0.12
CA LEU A 51 7.20 -16.08 -0.67
C LEU A 51 8.16 -15.47 -1.69
N VAL A 52 9.45 -15.47 -1.37
CA VAL A 52 10.50 -14.93 -2.24
C VAL A 52 11.43 -16.06 -2.70
N VAL A 53 11.64 -16.18 -4.01
CA VAL A 53 12.52 -17.17 -4.63
C VAL A 53 13.77 -16.47 -5.17
N GLY A 54 14.95 -16.96 -4.76
CA GLY A 54 16.24 -16.48 -5.24
C GLY A 54 16.50 -14.99 -5.00
N ASP A 55 15.89 -14.40 -3.96
CA ASP A 55 15.98 -12.98 -3.58
C ASP A 55 15.53 -11.96 -4.65
N VAL A 56 14.95 -12.43 -5.75
CA VAL A 56 14.55 -11.57 -6.88
C VAL A 56 13.08 -11.72 -7.27
N LEU A 57 12.51 -12.91 -7.05
CA LEU A 57 11.15 -13.22 -7.49
C LEU A 57 10.22 -13.28 -6.29
N ASN A 58 9.42 -12.24 -6.10
CA ASN A 58 8.38 -12.22 -5.08
C ASN A 58 7.09 -12.86 -5.63
N LEU A 59 6.79 -14.06 -5.15
CA LEU A 59 5.59 -14.85 -5.46
C LEU A 59 4.50 -14.71 -4.39
N THR A 60 4.65 -13.77 -3.45
CA THR A 60 3.64 -13.52 -2.42
C THR A 60 2.30 -13.20 -3.09
N THR A 61 1.27 -13.93 -2.69
CA THR A 61 -0.06 -13.79 -3.28
C THR A 61 -0.59 -12.36 -3.18
N GLN A 62 -1.20 -11.87 -4.25
CA GLN A 62 -1.82 -10.54 -4.31
C GLN A 62 -3.31 -10.56 -3.93
N VAL A 63 -3.85 -11.75 -3.61
CA VAL A 63 -5.28 -11.94 -3.31
C VAL A 63 -5.78 -11.00 -2.20
N PRO A 64 -5.07 -10.78 -1.08
CA PRO A 64 -5.57 -9.86 -0.05
C PRO A 64 -5.66 -8.41 -0.49
N VAL A 65 -4.75 -7.95 -1.35
CA VAL A 65 -4.80 -6.58 -1.89
C VAL A 65 -6.05 -6.42 -2.75
N VAL A 66 -6.30 -7.35 -3.66
CA VAL A 66 -7.49 -7.33 -4.53
C VAL A 66 -8.77 -7.42 -3.69
N TYR A 67 -8.82 -8.33 -2.72
CA TYR A 67 -9.96 -8.48 -1.82
C TYR A 67 -10.28 -7.20 -1.03
N MET A 68 -9.25 -6.52 -0.52
CA MET A 68 -9.42 -5.24 0.18
C MET A 68 -9.99 -4.16 -0.74
N LEU A 69 -9.46 -4.04 -1.96
CA LEU A 69 -9.96 -3.08 -2.96
C LEU A 69 -11.44 -3.35 -3.30
N GLU A 70 -11.80 -4.60 -3.55
CA GLU A 70 -13.19 -4.98 -3.83
C GLU A 70 -14.12 -4.71 -2.64
N SER A 71 -13.65 -4.98 -1.42
CA SER A 71 -14.41 -4.75 -0.20
C SER A 71 -14.67 -3.26 0.03
N ILE A 72 -13.66 -2.42 -0.16
CA ILE A 72 -13.79 -0.96 -0.11
C ILE A 72 -14.76 -0.48 -1.19
N ALA A 73 -14.60 -0.92 -2.44
CA ALA A 73 -15.47 -0.53 -3.54
C ALA A 73 -16.94 -0.89 -3.27
N LYS A 74 -17.21 -2.12 -2.82
CA LYS A 74 -18.56 -2.57 -2.45
C LYS A 74 -19.15 -1.72 -1.32
N LYS A 75 -18.35 -1.38 -0.31
CA LYS A 75 -18.79 -0.57 0.82
C LYS A 75 -19.11 0.87 0.40
N VAL A 76 -18.23 1.50 -0.37
CA VAL A 76 -18.46 2.84 -0.93
C VAL A 76 -19.70 2.85 -1.82
N TYR A 77 -19.86 1.83 -2.68
CA TYR A 77 -21.04 1.70 -3.52
C TYR A 77 -22.33 1.58 -2.69
N SER A 78 -22.32 0.85 -1.57
CA SER A 78 -23.48 0.77 -0.68
C SER A 78 -23.89 2.13 -0.12
N TYR A 79 -22.94 3.01 0.22
CA TYR A 79 -23.24 4.37 0.69
C TYR A 79 -23.74 5.31 -0.41
N SER A 80 -23.52 5.00 -1.69
CA SER A 80 -24.03 5.81 -2.80
C SER A 80 -25.50 5.52 -3.13
N LYS A 81 -26.09 4.49 -2.50
CA LYS A 81 -27.50 4.11 -2.67
C LYS A 81 -28.43 4.67 -1.59
N ASP A 82 -27.86 5.26 -0.54
CA ASP A 82 -28.58 5.95 0.53
C ASP A 82 -28.59 7.46 0.26
#